data_AF-A0AAV0RUD3-F1
#
_entry.id   AF-A0AAV0RUD3-F1
#
_cell.length_a   1.000
_cell.length_b   1.000
_cell.length_c   1.000
_cell.angle_alpha   90.00
_cell.angle_beta   90.00
_cell.angle_gamma   90.00
#
_symmetry.space_group_name_H-M   'P 1'
#
loop_
_entity.id
_entity.type
_entity.pdbx_description
1 polymer ?
#
loop_
_entity_poly.entity_id
_entity_poly.type
_entity_poly.pdbx_seq_one_letter_code
_entity_poly.pdbx_strand_id
1 'polypeptide(L)'
;MAEFCNKDNTKLNPQSSSNLAKLLSQLINKTPTAGYYATSAGTGTNQLHGLAQCRGDVTPKECSSCITDAADQITARCPGRPDARIWYDYCFLRYSKDNFVGKLDNSYALFFYNVENVTDPETFNGKLGGLVDEIRSQAVKLRSKGIGKGETKLSPFLTIYALVQCTRDLAAIDCAQCLAIAVGNFPNFCNNKKGCRALYDGCYVRYELYPFFFPLKSANSSIAAASEATSMVAVIRS
;
A
#
# COMPACT_ATOMS: atom_id res chain seq x y z
N MET A 1 -8.65 -5.30 1.17
CA MET A 1 -8.19 -5.54 -0.22
C MET A 1 -8.76 -4.44 -1.10
N ALA A 2 -7.98 -3.99 -2.08
CA ALA A 2 -8.44 -3.09 -3.14
C ALA A 2 -7.77 -3.43 -4.47
N GLU A 3 -8.39 -3.05 -5.59
CA GLU A 3 -7.87 -3.31 -6.93
C GLU A 3 -8.07 -2.14 -7.89
N PHE A 4 -7.19 -2.05 -8.88
CA PHE A 4 -7.36 -1.23 -10.07
C PHE A 4 -7.17 -2.13 -11.30
N CYS A 5 -8.12 -2.06 -12.22
CA CYS A 5 -8.03 -2.67 -13.53
C CYS A 5 -8.13 -1.57 -14.58
N ASN A 6 -7.13 -1.45 -15.48
CA ASN A 6 -7.28 -0.53 -16.60
C ASN A 6 -8.55 -0.88 -17.42
N LYS A 7 -9.39 0.12 -17.66
CA LYS A 7 -10.67 -0.02 -18.34
C LYS A 7 -10.58 0.10 -19.85
N ASP A 8 -9.42 0.46 -20.40
CA ASP A 8 -9.21 0.54 -21.84
C ASP A 8 -9.58 -0.78 -22.54
N ASN A 9 -10.08 -0.67 -23.77
CA ASN A 9 -10.53 -1.82 -24.57
C ASN A 9 -9.38 -2.74 -25.01
N THR A 10 -8.13 -2.34 -24.76
CA THR A 10 -6.95 -3.16 -25.04
C THR A 10 -6.95 -4.39 -24.13
N LYS A 11 -6.93 -5.58 -24.75
CA LYS A 11 -6.80 -6.87 -24.06
C LYS A 11 -5.44 -7.49 -24.31
N LEU A 12 -4.98 -8.29 -23.35
CA LEU A 12 -3.82 -9.15 -23.55
C LEU A 12 -4.12 -10.20 -24.63
N ASN A 13 -3.21 -10.33 -25.59
CA ASN A 13 -3.23 -11.44 -26.54
C ASN A 13 -2.73 -12.74 -25.87
N PRO A 14 -2.91 -13.92 -26.49
CA PRO A 14 -2.52 -15.20 -25.87
C PRO A 14 -1.06 -15.26 -25.40
N GLN A 15 -0.14 -14.68 -26.19
CA GLN A 15 1.28 -14.65 -25.85
C GLN A 15 1.55 -13.78 -24.61
N SER A 16 0.94 -12.60 -24.54
CA SER A 16 1.05 -11.69 -23.40
C SER A 16 0.41 -12.29 -22.15
N SER A 17 -0.72 -13.02 -22.28
CA SER A 17 -1.33 -13.77 -21.18
C SER A 17 -0.41 -14.88 -20.65
N SER A 18 0.29 -15.61 -21.52
CA SER A 18 1.32 -16.57 -21.10
C SER A 18 2.50 -15.88 -20.39
N ASN A 19 2.93 -14.72 -20.90
CA ASN A 19 3.98 -13.94 -20.26
C ASN A 19 3.54 -13.38 -18.89
N LEU A 20 2.26 -13.03 -18.72
CA LEU A 20 1.70 -12.64 -17.42
C LEU A 20 1.78 -13.79 -16.42
N ALA A 21 1.40 -15.01 -16.82
CA ALA A 21 1.52 -16.18 -15.95
C ALA A 21 2.97 -16.43 -15.50
N LYS A 22 3.94 -16.29 -16.42
CA LYS A 22 5.37 -16.36 -16.10
C LYS A 22 5.81 -15.25 -15.15
N LEU A 23 5.36 -14.02 -15.39
CA LEU A 23 5.64 -12.85 -14.54
C LEU A 23 5.15 -13.09 -13.11
N LEU A 24 3.88 -13.48 -12.94
CA LEU A 24 3.28 -13.74 -11.63
C LEU A 24 4.00 -14.87 -10.90
N SER A 25 4.35 -15.95 -11.59
CA SER A 25 5.14 -17.05 -11.00
C SER A 25 6.49 -16.57 -10.47
N GLN A 26 7.19 -15.68 -11.19
CA GLN A 26 8.44 -15.10 -10.71
C GLN A 26 8.22 -14.23 -9.45
N LEU A 27 7.16 -13.42 -9.44
CA LEU A 27 6.83 -12.57 -8.29
C LEU A 27 6.51 -13.41 -7.04
N ILE A 28 5.69 -14.46 -7.18
CA ILE A 28 5.35 -15.40 -6.09
C ILE A 28 6.61 -16.05 -5.51
N ASN A 29 7.52 -16.50 -6.37
CA ASN A 29 8.70 -17.25 -5.92
C ASN A 29 9.79 -16.37 -5.29
N LYS A 30 9.95 -15.12 -5.74
CA LYS A 30 11.10 -14.28 -5.36
C LYS A 30 10.78 -13.25 -4.28
N THR A 31 9.56 -12.75 -4.22
CA THR A 31 9.15 -11.70 -3.27
C THR A 31 9.25 -12.13 -1.81
N PRO A 32 8.85 -13.36 -1.39
CA PRO A 32 8.85 -13.75 0.02
C PRO A 32 10.21 -13.68 0.71
N THR A 33 11.28 -14.00 -0.02
CA THR A 33 12.65 -13.99 0.52
C THR A 33 13.23 -12.58 0.60
N ALA A 34 12.95 -11.73 -0.40
CA ALA A 34 13.52 -10.39 -0.50
C ALA A 34 12.64 -9.28 0.11
N GLY A 35 11.37 -9.58 0.39
CA GLY A 35 10.30 -8.64 0.73
C GLY A 35 9.83 -7.77 -0.43
N TYR A 36 10.50 -7.85 -1.59
CA TYR A 36 10.24 -7.08 -2.79
C TYR A 36 10.91 -7.76 -4.00
N TYR A 37 10.24 -7.77 -5.14
CA TYR A 37 10.83 -8.19 -6.40
C TYR A 37 10.19 -7.44 -7.56
N ALA A 38 11.01 -6.99 -8.52
CA ALA A 38 10.56 -6.43 -9.78
C ALA A 38 11.24 -7.17 -10.94
N THR A 39 10.49 -7.43 -12.00
CA THR A 39 10.97 -8.22 -13.14
C THR A 39 10.13 -7.90 -14.39
N SER A 40 10.52 -8.49 -15.51
CA SER A 40 9.73 -8.46 -16.74
C SER A 40 9.65 -9.84 -17.37
N ALA A 41 8.62 -10.08 -18.17
CA ALA A 41 8.44 -11.32 -18.91
C ALA A 41 8.00 -11.03 -20.34
N GLY A 42 8.59 -11.74 -21.31
CA GLY A 42 8.37 -11.52 -22.73
C GLY A 42 9.29 -10.47 -23.34
N THR A 43 9.05 -10.16 -24.62
CA THR A 43 9.85 -9.21 -25.41
C THR A 43 8.95 -8.41 -26.35
N GLY A 44 9.39 -7.21 -26.74
CA GLY A 44 8.69 -6.35 -27.69
C GLY A 44 7.26 -6.03 -27.23
N THR A 45 6.30 -6.13 -28.14
CA THR A 45 4.89 -5.79 -27.87
C THR A 45 4.17 -6.76 -26.91
N ASN A 46 4.80 -7.89 -26.56
CA ASN A 46 4.25 -8.88 -25.62
C ASN A 46 4.95 -8.84 -24.25
N GLN A 47 5.86 -7.89 -24.03
CA GLN A 47 6.54 -7.74 -22.75
C GLN A 47 5.60 -7.14 -21.71
N LEU A 48 5.72 -7.64 -20.47
CA LEU A 48 5.06 -7.13 -19.29
C LEU A 48 6.10 -6.84 -18.22
N HIS A 49 5.90 -5.76 -17.49
CA HIS A 49 6.68 -5.37 -16.32
C HIS A 49 5.82 -5.60 -15.08
N GLY A 50 6.43 -6.06 -14.00
CA GLY A 50 5.71 -6.26 -12.75
C GLY A 50 6.61 -6.13 -11.55
N LEU A 51 5.98 -5.75 -10.44
CA LEU A 51 6.59 -5.81 -9.13
C LEU A 51 5.60 -6.33 -8.10
N ALA A 52 6.15 -6.89 -7.04
CA ALA A 52 5.43 -7.24 -5.84
C ALA A 52 6.25 -6.86 -4.62
N GLN A 53 5.56 -6.43 -3.56
CA GLN A 53 6.19 -5.99 -2.33
C GLN A 53 5.33 -6.37 -1.13
N CYS A 54 5.96 -6.92 -0.11
CA CYS A 54 5.30 -7.13 1.17
C CYS A 54 5.49 -5.93 2.10
N ARG A 55 4.61 -5.81 3.09
CA ARG A 55 4.79 -4.82 4.15
C ARG A 55 6.04 -5.19 4.95
N GLY A 56 6.92 -4.22 5.20
CA GLY A 56 8.28 -4.49 5.69
C GLY A 56 8.39 -5.10 7.08
N ASP A 57 7.27 -5.22 7.79
CA ASP A 57 7.15 -5.78 9.14
C ASP A 57 6.57 -7.21 9.17
N VAL A 58 6.17 -7.80 8.05
CA VAL A 58 5.59 -9.16 8.01
C VAL A 58 6.65 -10.22 7.78
N THR A 59 6.36 -11.44 8.23
CA THR A 59 7.25 -12.59 8.04
C THR A 59 7.28 -13.06 6.58
N PRO A 60 8.33 -13.79 6.14
CA PRO A 60 8.36 -14.41 4.82
C PRO A 60 7.16 -15.32 4.53
N LYS A 61 6.60 -15.98 5.56
CA LYS A 61 5.41 -16.82 5.44
C LYS A 61 4.15 -16.01 5.14
N GLU A 62 3.90 -14.94 5.90
CA GLU A 62 2.78 -14.03 5.65
C GLU A 62 2.92 -13.35 4.29
N CYS A 63 4.14 -12.95 3.94
CA CYS A 63 4.47 -12.40 2.64
C CYS A 63 4.14 -13.39 1.51
N SER A 64 4.56 -14.65 1.63
CA SER A 64 4.26 -15.70 0.64
C SER A 64 2.76 -15.91 0.47
N SER A 65 2.01 -16.02 1.57
CA SER A 65 0.55 -16.18 1.49
C SER A 65 -0.09 -15.00 0.76
N CYS A 66 0.29 -13.78 1.14
CA CYS A 66 -0.29 -12.56 0.57
C CYS A 66 0.00 -12.43 -0.93
N ILE A 67 1.23 -12.70 -1.38
CA ILE A 67 1.58 -12.59 -2.80
C ILE A 67 0.88 -13.65 -3.64
N THR A 68 0.73 -14.87 -3.13
CA THR A 68 -0.06 -15.92 -3.80
C THR A 68 -1.51 -15.47 -3.97
N ASP A 69 -2.16 -15.03 -2.89
CA ASP A 69 -3.55 -14.55 -2.94
C ASP A 69 -3.70 -13.35 -3.87
N ALA A 70 -2.76 -12.42 -3.84
CA ALA A 70 -2.75 -11.25 -4.71
C ALA A 70 -2.62 -11.63 -6.20
N ALA A 71 -1.76 -12.59 -6.54
CA ALA A 71 -1.58 -13.06 -7.90
C ALA A 71 -2.81 -13.79 -8.44
N ASP A 72 -3.49 -14.58 -7.61
CA ASP A 72 -4.73 -15.25 -8.00
C ASP A 72 -5.86 -14.22 -8.18
N GLN A 73 -6.02 -13.30 -7.24
CA GLN A 73 -7.13 -12.35 -7.24
C GLN A 73 -7.00 -11.27 -8.31
N ILE A 74 -5.79 -10.82 -8.64
CA ILE A 74 -5.59 -9.83 -9.70
C ILE A 74 -5.97 -10.37 -11.08
N THR A 75 -5.78 -11.67 -11.33
CA THR A 75 -6.17 -12.30 -12.61
C THR A 75 -7.67 -12.55 -12.67
N ALA A 76 -8.28 -12.99 -11.56
CA ALA A 76 -9.72 -13.20 -11.45
C ALA A 76 -10.52 -11.90 -11.62
N ARG A 77 -10.04 -10.79 -11.03
CA ARG A 77 -10.75 -9.50 -11.01
C ARG A 77 -10.45 -8.60 -12.19
N CYS A 78 -9.25 -8.72 -12.78
CA CYS A 78 -8.85 -7.95 -13.95
C CYS A 78 -8.61 -8.87 -15.18
N PRO A 79 -9.61 -9.63 -15.65
CA PRO A 79 -9.41 -10.64 -16.69
C PRO A 79 -8.94 -10.02 -18.01
N GLY A 80 -7.76 -10.45 -18.45
CA GLY A 80 -7.13 -10.05 -19.71
C GLY A 80 -6.74 -8.58 -19.80
N ARG A 81 -6.62 -7.87 -18.67
CA ARG A 81 -6.24 -6.44 -18.65
C ARG A 81 -4.72 -6.28 -18.75
N PRO A 82 -4.22 -5.24 -19.45
CA PRO A 82 -2.79 -5.03 -19.66
C PRO A 82 -2.10 -4.24 -18.55
N ASP A 83 -2.85 -3.53 -17.71
CA ASP A 83 -2.37 -2.84 -16.50
C ASP A 83 -3.36 -3.15 -15.37
N ALA A 84 -2.84 -3.68 -14.28
CA ALA A 84 -3.61 -3.97 -13.09
C ALA A 84 -2.76 -3.88 -11.82
N ARG A 85 -3.44 -3.56 -10.72
CA ARG A 85 -2.85 -3.31 -9.41
C ARG A 85 -3.76 -3.90 -8.34
N ILE A 86 -3.19 -4.47 -7.31
CA ILE A 86 -3.94 -5.04 -6.18
C ILE A 86 -3.21 -4.76 -4.87
N TRP A 87 -3.95 -4.26 -3.89
CA TRP A 87 -3.45 -3.90 -2.57
C TRP A 87 -4.11 -4.78 -1.50
N TYR A 88 -3.29 -5.47 -0.74
CA TYR A 88 -3.64 -6.17 0.48
C TYR A 88 -3.00 -5.48 1.69
N ASP A 89 -3.48 -5.82 2.88
CA ASP A 89 -2.93 -5.26 4.13
C ASP A 89 -1.45 -5.59 4.33
N TYR A 90 -0.98 -6.72 3.77
CA TYR A 90 0.39 -7.22 3.92
C TYR A 90 1.21 -7.19 2.63
N CYS A 91 0.63 -6.85 1.48
CA CYS A 91 1.36 -6.80 0.23
C CYS A 91 0.69 -5.99 -0.87
N PHE A 92 1.47 -5.64 -1.89
CA PHE A 92 1.07 -4.94 -3.10
C PHE A 92 1.64 -5.68 -4.31
N LEU A 93 0.86 -5.78 -5.38
CA LEU A 93 1.29 -6.33 -6.67
C LEU A 93 0.75 -5.46 -7.80
N ARG A 94 1.63 -5.10 -8.74
CA ARG A 94 1.29 -4.36 -9.97
C ARG A 94 1.96 -5.01 -11.17
N TYR A 95 1.24 -5.06 -12.28
CA TYR A 95 1.83 -5.33 -13.59
C TYR A 95 1.28 -4.36 -14.64
N SER A 96 2.08 -4.07 -15.66
CA SER A 96 1.67 -3.29 -16.82
C SER A 96 2.48 -3.67 -18.06
N LYS A 97 1.96 -3.40 -19.25
CA LYS A 97 2.77 -3.41 -20.49
C LYS A 97 3.76 -2.25 -20.53
N ASP A 98 3.41 -1.12 -19.91
CA ASP A 98 4.30 0.02 -19.80
C ASP A 98 5.31 -0.21 -18.67
N ASN A 99 6.57 0.13 -18.92
CA ASN A 99 7.59 0.05 -17.88
C ASN A 99 7.39 1.20 -16.88
N PHE A 100 6.85 0.87 -15.71
CA PHE A 100 6.61 1.78 -14.59
C PHE A 100 7.67 1.68 -13.47
N VAL A 101 8.58 0.70 -13.54
CA VAL A 101 9.54 0.45 -12.45
C VAL A 101 10.46 1.66 -12.31
N GLY A 102 10.53 2.20 -11.09
CA GLY A 102 11.35 3.36 -10.74
C GLY A 102 10.76 4.69 -11.20
N LYS A 103 9.49 4.70 -11.63
CA LYS A 103 8.78 5.90 -12.05
C LYS A 103 7.66 6.21 -11.06
N LEU A 104 7.66 7.44 -10.56
CA LEU A 104 6.59 7.93 -9.70
C LEU A 104 5.31 8.12 -10.51
N ASP A 105 4.24 7.42 -10.11
CA ASP A 105 2.89 7.57 -10.64
C ASP A 105 1.93 7.87 -9.49
N ASN A 106 1.43 9.10 -9.46
CA ASN A 106 0.47 9.57 -8.45
C ASN A 106 -0.91 9.87 -9.07
N SER A 107 -1.16 9.36 -10.27
CA SER A 107 -2.39 9.66 -11.02
C SER A 107 -3.63 8.98 -10.43
N TYR A 108 -3.41 7.93 -9.65
CA TYR A 108 -4.46 7.13 -9.07
C TYR A 108 -4.17 6.87 -7.59
N ALA A 109 -5.20 7.03 -6.76
CA ALA A 109 -5.14 6.63 -5.37
C ALA A 109 -6.51 6.19 -4.83
N LEU A 110 -6.47 5.29 -3.85
CA LEU A 110 -7.63 4.87 -3.07
C LEU A 110 -7.47 5.27 -1.63
N PHE A 111 -8.49 5.92 -1.08
CA PHE A 111 -8.57 6.30 0.32
C PHE A 111 -9.63 5.47 1.01
N PHE A 112 -9.24 4.73 2.05
CA PHE A 112 -10.16 4.06 2.95
C PHE A 112 -10.16 4.80 4.26
N TYR A 113 -11.32 5.15 4.80
CA TYR A 113 -11.37 5.86 6.08
C TYR A 113 -12.48 5.31 6.97
N ASN A 114 -12.21 5.37 8.28
CA ASN A 114 -13.20 5.07 9.30
C ASN A 114 -14.36 6.08 9.18
N VAL A 115 -15.60 5.59 9.17
CA VAL A 115 -16.78 6.47 9.12
C VAL A 115 -16.90 7.36 10.37
N GLU A 116 -16.42 6.89 11.51
CA GLU A 116 -16.43 7.61 12.78
C GLU A 116 -15.35 8.68 12.84
N ASN A 117 -15.73 9.82 13.42
CA ASN A 117 -14.81 10.91 13.71
C ASN A 117 -14.19 10.76 15.10
N VAL A 118 -13.02 11.36 15.29
CA VAL A 118 -12.42 11.58 16.61
C VAL A 118 -13.21 12.65 17.37
N THR A 119 -13.17 12.59 18.70
CA THR A 119 -13.89 13.52 19.58
C THR A 119 -13.17 14.85 19.79
N ASP A 120 -11.84 14.86 19.68
CA ASP A 120 -10.99 16.05 19.79
C ASP A 120 -10.10 16.16 18.52
N PRO A 121 -10.63 16.77 17.45
CA PRO A 121 -9.93 16.90 16.18
C PRO A 121 -8.61 17.66 16.24
N GLU A 122 -8.53 18.73 17.02
CA GLU A 122 -7.35 19.61 17.06
C GLU A 122 -6.15 18.87 17.64
N THR A 123 -6.32 18.29 18.84
CA THR A 123 -5.27 17.50 19.49
C THR A 123 -4.89 16.28 18.64
N PHE A 124 -5.89 15.59 18.08
CA PHE A 124 -5.66 14.42 17.24
C PHE A 124 -4.85 14.75 15.99
N ASN A 125 -5.26 15.76 15.22
CA ASN A 125 -4.59 16.14 13.98
C ASN A 125 -3.18 16.67 14.25
N GLY A 126 -2.96 17.41 15.33
CA GLY A 126 -1.62 17.84 15.75
C GLY A 126 -0.69 16.66 16.07
N LYS A 127 -1.17 15.68 16.84
CA LYS A 127 -0.41 14.46 17.19
C LYS A 127 -0.16 13.58 15.97
N LEU A 128 -1.17 13.40 15.11
CA LEU A 128 -1.06 12.61 13.89
C LEU A 128 -0.07 13.25 12.92
N GLY A 129 -0.13 14.57 12.71
CA GLY A 129 0.81 15.30 11.86
C GLY A 129 2.27 15.09 12.28
N GLY A 130 2.56 15.32 13.57
CA GLY A 130 3.91 15.09 14.11
C GLY A 130 4.40 13.65 13.95
N LEU A 131 3.53 12.66 14.24
CA LEU A 131 3.87 11.25 14.05
C LEU A 131 4.14 10.90 12.59
N VAL A 132 3.29 11.38 11.67
CA VAL A 132 3.40 11.11 10.23
C VAL A 132 4.67 11.74 9.65
N ASP A 133 5.01 12.96 10.05
CA ASP A 133 6.26 13.61 9.62
C ASP A 133 7.51 12.86 10.10
N GLU A 134 7.47 12.37 11.35
CA GLU A 134 8.55 11.53 11.88
C GLU A 134 8.74 10.27 11.03
N ILE A 135 7.69 9.48 10.82
CA ILE A 135 7.80 8.20 10.10
C ILE A 135 8.10 8.39 8.61
N ARG A 136 7.66 9.49 7.99
CA ARG A 136 8.07 9.86 6.62
C ARG A 136 9.57 10.07 6.52
N SER A 137 10.16 10.78 7.49
CA SER A 137 11.62 10.98 7.55
C SER A 137 12.39 9.66 7.74
N GLN A 138 11.78 8.66 8.37
CA GLN A 138 12.36 7.32 8.51
C GLN A 138 12.31 6.55 7.18
N ALA A 139 11.18 6.60 6.47
CA ALA A 139 10.95 5.86 5.22
C ALA A 139 11.92 6.22 4.09
N VAL A 140 12.41 7.47 4.05
CA VAL A 140 13.35 7.94 3.02
C VAL A 140 14.83 7.58 3.31
N LYS A 141 15.13 6.99 4.47
CA LYS A 141 16.49 6.55 4.81
C LYS A 141 16.83 5.25 4.08
N LEU A 142 18.02 5.17 3.48
CA LEU A 142 18.47 3.98 2.72
C LEU A 142 18.29 2.65 3.47
N ARG A 143 18.58 2.61 4.77
CA ARG A 143 18.50 1.39 5.60
C ARG A 143 17.07 0.96 5.94
N SER A 144 16.08 1.85 5.81
CA SER A 144 14.69 1.54 6.17
C SER A 144 13.96 0.78 5.08
N LYS A 145 14.55 0.62 3.89
CA LYS A 145 13.91 -0.05 2.74
C LYS A 145 12.52 0.53 2.42
N GLY A 146 12.32 1.82 2.64
CA GLY A 146 11.07 2.51 2.34
C GLY A 146 10.02 2.46 3.44
N ILE A 147 10.26 1.83 4.60
CA ILE A 147 9.27 1.75 5.70
C ILE A 147 9.54 2.76 6.81
N GLY A 148 8.48 3.35 7.33
CA GLY A 148 8.48 4.12 8.58
C GLY A 148 7.24 3.76 9.38
N LYS A 149 7.39 3.55 10.70
CA LYS A 149 6.27 3.23 11.57
C LYS A 149 6.51 3.75 12.97
N GLY A 150 5.44 4.11 13.65
CA GLY A 150 5.51 4.68 14.97
C GLY A 150 4.15 4.78 15.62
N GLU A 151 4.17 5.20 16.88
CA GLU A 151 2.97 5.40 17.67
C GLU A 151 3.14 6.63 18.56
N THR A 152 2.04 7.29 18.91
CA THR A 152 2.05 8.40 19.86
C THR A 152 0.80 8.36 20.75
N LYS A 153 0.96 8.69 22.03
CA LYS A 153 -0.17 8.75 22.95
C LYS A 153 -1.02 9.97 22.64
N LEU A 154 -2.29 9.73 22.39
CA LEU A 154 -3.32 10.78 22.33
C LEU A 154 -3.84 11.09 23.73
N SER A 155 -4.00 10.05 24.56
CA SER A 155 -4.41 10.15 25.96
C SER A 155 -3.81 8.98 26.77
N PRO A 156 -4.04 8.86 28.10
CA PRO A 156 -3.62 7.70 28.87
C PRO A 156 -4.15 6.36 28.35
N PHE A 157 -5.29 6.37 27.63
CA PHE A 157 -6.00 5.17 27.16
C PHE A 157 -5.96 4.99 25.65
N LEU A 158 -5.55 6.01 24.89
CA LEU A 158 -5.66 6.01 23.44
C LEU A 158 -4.32 6.35 22.79
N THR A 159 -3.92 5.52 21.83
CA THR A 159 -2.66 5.64 21.10
C THR A 159 -2.95 5.66 19.60
N ILE A 160 -2.31 6.58 18.89
CA ILE A 160 -2.32 6.62 17.43
C ILE A 160 -1.18 5.75 16.94
N TYR A 161 -1.47 4.83 16.03
CA TYR A 161 -0.49 4.01 15.33
C TYR A 161 -0.45 4.45 13.88
N ALA A 162 0.73 4.63 13.31
CA ALA A 162 0.88 4.98 11.89
C ALA A 162 2.03 4.22 11.24
N LEU A 163 1.84 3.88 9.96
CA LEU A 163 2.82 3.23 9.10
C LEU A 163 2.78 3.87 7.72
N VAL A 164 3.95 4.17 7.20
CA VAL A 164 4.19 4.56 5.81
C VAL A 164 5.08 3.53 5.14
N GLN A 165 4.86 3.30 3.86
CA GLN A 165 5.75 2.46 3.06
C GLN A 165 5.83 2.96 1.61
N CYS A 166 7.03 3.13 1.09
CA CYS A 166 7.28 3.32 -0.34
C CYS A 166 7.56 1.99 -1.04
N THR A 167 7.23 1.89 -2.33
CA THR A 167 7.71 0.79 -3.15
C THR A 167 9.22 0.93 -3.37
N ARG A 168 9.94 -0.20 -3.34
CA ARG A 168 11.42 -0.22 -3.28
C ARG A 168 12.09 0.05 -4.63
N ASP A 169 11.32 0.22 -5.70
CA ASP A 169 11.82 0.71 -6.99
C ASP A 169 12.06 2.22 -7.00
N LEU A 170 11.40 2.99 -6.12
CA LEU A 170 11.49 4.45 -6.14
C LEU A 170 12.80 4.96 -5.53
N ALA A 171 13.31 6.06 -6.09
CA ALA A 171 14.37 6.84 -5.46
C ALA A 171 13.86 7.52 -4.19
N ALA A 172 14.78 7.93 -3.31
CA ALA A 172 14.42 8.56 -2.04
C ALA A 172 13.59 9.84 -2.22
N ILE A 173 13.87 10.63 -3.26
CA ILE A 173 13.12 11.85 -3.58
C ILE A 173 11.68 11.53 -4.03
N ASP A 174 11.51 10.51 -4.88
CA ASP A 174 10.20 10.09 -5.36
C ASP A 174 9.36 9.48 -4.24
N CYS A 175 10.00 8.71 -3.35
CA CYS A 175 9.38 8.22 -2.12
C CYS A 175 8.90 9.39 -1.23
N ALA A 176 9.77 10.39 -1.01
CA ALA A 176 9.42 11.57 -0.22
C ALA A 176 8.22 12.33 -0.83
N GLN A 177 8.23 12.49 -2.15
CA GLN A 177 7.17 13.15 -2.90
C GLN A 177 5.85 12.37 -2.84
N CYS A 178 5.86 11.06 -3.04
CA CYS A 178 4.67 10.22 -2.94
C CYS A 178 4.02 10.36 -1.55
N LEU A 179 4.83 10.22 -0.49
CA LEU A 179 4.35 10.34 0.88
C LEU A 179 3.84 11.76 1.20
N ALA A 180 4.48 12.80 0.66
CA ALA A 180 4.01 14.18 0.79
C ALA A 180 2.64 14.38 0.14
N ILE A 181 2.43 13.86 -1.06
CA ILE A 181 1.15 13.94 -1.78
C ILE A 181 0.06 13.15 -1.04
N ALA A 182 0.36 11.94 -0.56
CA ALA A 182 -0.59 11.13 0.17
C ALA A 182 -1.09 11.83 1.44
N VAL A 183 -0.17 12.42 2.21
CA VAL A 183 -0.50 13.14 3.46
C VAL A 183 -1.12 14.50 3.19
N GLY A 184 -0.68 15.22 2.14
CA GLY A 184 -1.27 16.48 1.72
C GLY A 184 -2.76 16.36 1.33
N ASN A 185 -3.21 15.15 0.98
CA ASN A 185 -4.61 14.85 0.69
C ASN A 185 -5.43 14.45 1.93
N PHE A 186 -4.83 14.30 3.12
CA PHE A 186 -5.57 13.95 4.34
C PHE A 186 -6.71 14.90 4.69
N PRO A 187 -6.56 16.24 4.57
CA PRO A 187 -7.68 17.16 4.85
C PRO A 187 -8.90 16.95 3.96
N ASN A 188 -8.74 16.33 2.78
CA ASN A 188 -9.83 16.09 1.84
C ASN A 188 -10.53 14.74 2.11
N PHE A 189 -9.78 13.70 2.50
CA PHE A 189 -10.29 12.32 2.55
C PHE A 189 -10.25 11.66 3.93
N CYS A 190 -9.35 12.11 4.80
CA CYS A 190 -9.11 11.53 6.12
C CYS A 190 -9.49 12.48 7.26
N ASN A 191 -10.15 13.61 6.96
CA ASN A 191 -10.34 14.70 7.91
C ASN A 191 -11.11 14.22 9.16
N ASN A 192 -10.46 14.38 10.32
CA ASN A 192 -10.99 14.02 11.64
C ASN A 192 -11.40 12.54 11.79
N LYS A 193 -10.97 11.65 10.89
CA LYS A 193 -11.34 10.23 10.95
C LYS A 193 -10.49 9.47 11.97
N LYS A 194 -11.10 8.49 12.64
CA LYS A 194 -10.38 7.63 13.60
C LYS A 194 -9.29 6.76 12.95
N GLY A 195 -9.40 6.51 11.65
CA GLY A 195 -8.44 5.73 10.88
C GLY A 195 -8.53 6.09 9.40
N CYS A 196 -7.40 6.04 8.71
CA CYS A 196 -7.36 6.25 7.27
C CYS A 196 -6.22 5.46 6.62
N ARG A 197 -6.43 5.07 5.37
CA ARG A 197 -5.44 4.43 4.50
C ARG A 197 -5.41 5.16 3.17
N ALA A 198 -4.23 5.57 2.72
CA ALA A 198 -3.99 6.10 1.39
C ALA A 198 -3.15 5.09 0.60
N LEU A 199 -3.71 4.56 -0.48
CA LEU A 199 -3.09 3.56 -1.35
C LEU A 199 -2.75 4.23 -2.69
N TYR A 200 -1.48 4.56 -2.87
CA TYR A 200 -0.93 4.99 -4.15
C TYR A 200 -0.16 3.81 -4.78
N ASP A 201 0.20 3.97 -6.05
CA ASP A 201 1.03 2.99 -6.75
C ASP A 201 2.46 2.94 -6.20
N GLY A 202 3.00 4.08 -5.76
CA GLY A 202 4.36 4.22 -5.25
C GLY A 202 4.49 4.23 -3.73
N CYS A 203 3.39 4.44 -3.00
CA CYS A 203 3.43 4.50 -1.55
C CYS A 203 2.09 4.17 -0.87
N TYR A 204 2.19 3.86 0.40
CA TYR A 204 1.13 3.46 1.30
C TYR A 204 1.23 4.29 2.58
N VAL A 205 0.12 4.82 3.05
CA VAL A 205 0.03 5.44 4.39
C VAL A 205 -1.18 4.87 5.11
N ARG A 206 -1.02 4.46 6.36
CA ARG A 206 -2.13 4.07 7.23
C ARG A 206 -1.94 4.61 8.63
N TYR A 207 -3.01 5.13 9.21
CA TYR A 207 -3.10 5.36 10.64
C TYR A 207 -4.38 4.76 11.21
N GLU A 208 -4.31 4.33 12.46
CA GLU A 208 -5.43 3.73 13.21
C GLU A 208 -5.26 4.03 14.71
N LEU A 209 -6.33 3.86 15.48
CA LEU A 209 -6.32 3.94 16.95
C LEU A 209 -6.10 2.59 17.65
N TYR A 210 -5.69 1.56 16.90
CA TYR A 210 -5.35 0.22 17.38
C TYR A 210 -4.05 -0.27 16.72
N PRO A 211 -3.28 -1.15 17.38
CA PRO A 211 -2.05 -1.68 16.81
C PRO A 211 -2.35 -2.55 15.58
N PHE A 212 -1.66 -2.31 14.45
CA PHE A 212 -1.84 -3.06 13.20
C PHE A 212 -0.53 -3.48 12.51
N PHE A 213 0.62 -3.09 13.06
CA PHE A 213 1.95 -3.41 12.54
C PHE A 213 2.78 -4.19 13.56
N PHE A 214 3.69 -5.03 13.08
CA PHE A 214 4.49 -5.92 13.91
C PHE A 214 5.76 -5.23 14.48
N PRO A 215 6.27 -5.64 15.65
CA PRO A 215 5.61 -6.56 16.59
C PRO A 215 4.33 -5.93 17.14
N LEU A 216 3.24 -6.70 17.19
CA LEU A 216 1.99 -6.22 17.77
C LEU A 216 2.23 -6.06 19.28
N LYS A 217 2.11 -4.83 19.78
CA LYS A 217 2.08 -4.59 21.22
C LYS A 217 0.74 -5.08 21.76
N SER A 218 0.77 -5.86 22.84
CA SER A 218 -0.46 -6.29 23.51
C SER A 218 -1.24 -5.06 23.94
N ALA A 219 -2.46 -4.89 23.41
CA ALA A 219 -3.38 -3.91 23.94
C ALA A 219 -3.72 -4.35 25.38
N ASN A 220 -3.26 -3.61 26.39
CA ASN A 220 -3.76 -3.80 27.74
C ASN A 220 -5.29 -3.63 27.69
N SER A 221 -5.99 -4.62 28.20
CA SER A 221 -7.41 -4.88 28.08
C SER A 221 -8.31 -3.67 28.38
N SER A 222 -8.76 -3.00 27.32
CA SER A 222 -10.14 -2.56 27.17
C SER A 222 -10.44 -2.63 25.67
N ILE A 223 -11.27 -3.58 25.29
CA ILE A 223 -11.67 -3.87 23.92
C ILE A 223 -12.35 -2.61 23.36
N ALA A 224 -11.58 -1.71 22.73
CA ALA A 224 -12.04 -1.21 21.45
C ALA A 224 -11.82 -2.39 20.52
N ALA A 225 -12.86 -3.20 20.31
CA ALA A 225 -12.86 -4.15 19.23
C ALA A 225 -12.34 -3.38 18.00
N ALA A 226 -11.54 -4.01 17.16
CA ALA A 226 -11.57 -3.63 15.77
C ALA A 226 -13.04 -3.76 15.39
N SER A 227 -13.81 -2.67 15.50
CA SER A 227 -15.16 -2.66 14.98
C SER A 227 -14.98 -3.02 13.53
N GLU A 228 -15.95 -3.74 12.97
CA GLU A 228 -16.16 -3.68 11.53
C GLU A 228 -16.45 -2.20 11.22
N ALA A 229 -15.40 -1.40 11.16
CA ALA A 229 -15.48 -0.02 10.79
C ALA A 229 -15.82 -0.08 9.32
N THR A 230 -17.10 0.14 9.02
CA THR A 230 -17.58 0.39 7.68
C THR A 230 -16.66 1.44 7.10
N SER A 231 -15.75 1.00 6.22
CA SER A 231 -14.74 1.86 5.64
C SER A 231 -15.31 2.37 4.33
N MET A 232 -15.41 3.69 4.18
CA MET A 232 -15.79 4.28 2.90
C MET A 232 -14.55 4.40 2.02
N VAL A 233 -14.77 4.35 0.70
CA VAL A 233 -13.71 4.43 -0.30
C VAL A 233 -13.87 5.69 -1.12
N ALA A 234 -12.83 6.53 -1.17
CA ALA A 234 -12.71 7.63 -2.13
C ALA A 234 -11.61 7.34 -3.14
N VAL A 235 -11.77 7.82 -4.37
CA VAL A 235 -10.84 7.57 -5.49
C VAL A 235 -10.33 8.89 -6.03
N ILE A 236 -9.01 9.04 -6.14
CA ILE A 236 -8.39 10.14 -6.88
C ILE A 236 -8.06 9.65 -8.29
N ARG A 237 -8.39 10.47 -9.29
CA ARG A 237 -7.99 10.32 -10.70
C ARG A 237 -7.54 11.68 -11.20
N SER A 238 -6.27 11.82 -11.59
CA SER A 238 -5.74 13.03 -12.23
C SER A 238 -5.75 12.92 -13.74
#